data_AF-A0A4U5LND1-F1
#
_entry.id   AF-A0A4U5LND1-F1
#
_cell.length_a   1.000
_cell.length_b   1.000
_cell.length_c   1.000
_cell.angle_alpha   90.00
_cell.angle_beta   90.00
_cell.angle_gamma   90.00
#
_symmetry.space_group_name_H-M   'P 1'
#
loop_
_entity.id
_entity.type
_entity.pdbx_description
1 polymer ?
#
loop_
_entity_poly.entity_id
_entity_poly.type
_entity_poly.pdbx_seq_one_letter_code
_entity_poly.pdbx_strand_id
1 'polypeptide(L)'
;MTSQKSGSQLESLHTVFVIVYLQEVAWIFTPLIISFNVLIHSFIKPLDPISRWTSLGVFLFFFTTGTFITASLFLAHQRGLKRQLMCYLWPYMCVKIARMVIILSVSLVILALSELRKTYLHIAVYGLIEFLSSVVAVEIVFRSWRILRRIRKRRRRRGEEPPPAELPRALKGAPSISHTESTTLFARP
;
A
#
# COMPACT_ATOMS: atom_id res chain seq x y z
N MET A 1 -29.99 -12.52 -12.73
CA MET A 1 -29.88 -11.55 -11.60
C MET A 1 -28.58 -11.64 -10.75
N THR A 2 -27.66 -12.60 -10.98
CA THR A 2 -26.42 -12.74 -10.16
C THR A 2 -25.25 -11.85 -10.60
N SER A 3 -25.24 -11.38 -11.86
CA SER A 3 -24.13 -10.59 -12.43
C SER A 3 -24.02 -9.17 -11.86
N GLN A 4 -25.17 -8.53 -11.58
CA GLN A 4 -25.22 -7.17 -11.05
C GLN A 4 -24.72 -7.08 -9.58
N LYS A 5 -24.95 -8.13 -8.78
CA LYS A 5 -24.42 -8.24 -7.41
C LYS A 5 -22.89 -8.40 -7.38
N SER A 6 -22.29 -9.09 -8.36
CA SER A 6 -20.83 -9.22 -8.41
C SER A 6 -20.11 -7.95 -8.86
N GLY A 7 -20.73 -7.12 -9.71
CA GLY A 7 -20.18 -5.83 -10.13
C GLY A 7 -20.12 -4.84 -8.97
N SER A 8 -21.24 -4.63 -8.27
CA SER A 8 -21.32 -3.76 -7.09
C SER A 8 -20.37 -4.20 -5.96
N GLN A 9 -20.20 -5.50 -5.74
CA GLN A 9 -19.25 -6.02 -4.76
C GLN A 9 -17.79 -5.76 -5.14
N LEU A 10 -17.46 -5.76 -6.43
CA LEU A 10 -16.11 -5.50 -6.92
C LEU A 10 -15.76 -4.01 -6.83
N GLU A 11 -16.69 -3.12 -7.19
CA GLU A 11 -16.53 -1.67 -7.05
C GLU A 11 -16.38 -1.26 -5.59
N SER A 12 -17.21 -1.80 -4.70
CA SER A 12 -17.09 -1.56 -3.26
C SER A 12 -15.72 -2.01 -2.72
N LEU A 13 -15.23 -3.17 -3.17
CA LEU A 13 -13.92 -3.69 -2.77
C LEU A 13 -12.76 -2.84 -3.31
N HIS A 14 -12.90 -2.30 -4.52
CA HIS A 14 -11.96 -1.36 -5.11
C HIS A 14 -11.91 -0.05 -4.33
N THR A 15 -13.05 0.56 -4.00
CA THR A 15 -13.10 1.79 -3.20
C THR A 15 -12.47 1.59 -1.83
N VAL A 16 -12.79 0.49 -1.15
CA VAL A 16 -12.21 0.16 0.15
C VAL A 16 -10.69 -0.05 0.06
N PHE A 17 -10.20 -0.67 -1.03
CA PHE A 17 -8.77 -0.82 -1.28
C PHE A 17 -8.09 0.53 -1.51
N VAL A 18 -8.71 1.44 -2.27
CA VAL A 18 -8.19 2.80 -2.50
C VAL A 18 -8.12 3.60 -1.20
N ILE A 19 -9.12 3.49 -0.33
CA ILE A 19 -9.12 4.16 0.99
C ILE A 19 -7.95 3.65 1.84
N VAL A 20 -7.79 2.32 1.94
CA VAL A 20 -6.66 1.74 2.67
C VAL A 20 -5.34 2.17 2.04
N TYR A 21 -5.23 2.19 0.70
CA TYR A 21 -4.04 2.64 0.00
C TYR A 21 -3.67 4.09 0.36
N LEU A 22 -4.63 5.02 0.27
CA LEU A 22 -4.41 6.43 0.60
C LEU A 22 -4.05 6.63 2.07
N GLN A 23 -4.70 5.89 2.97
CA GLN A 23 -4.40 5.89 4.39
C GLN A 23 -2.95 5.43 4.64
N GLU A 24 -2.53 4.32 4.04
CA GLU A 24 -1.16 3.80 4.19
C GLU A 24 -0.12 4.78 3.65
N VAL A 25 -0.40 5.39 2.49
CA VAL A 25 0.46 6.41 1.90
C VAL A 25 0.63 7.60 2.85
N ALA A 26 -0.46 8.08 3.45
CA ALA A 26 -0.40 9.16 4.44
C ALA A 26 0.45 8.78 5.66
N TRP A 27 0.24 7.59 6.24
CA TRP A 27 1.01 7.10 7.39
C TRP A 27 2.49 6.81 7.09
N ILE A 28 2.87 6.64 5.82
CA ILE A 28 4.27 6.58 5.41
C ILE A 28 4.84 7.99 5.29
N PHE A 29 4.15 8.89 4.60
CA PHE A 29 4.68 10.22 4.28
C PHE A 29 4.78 11.14 5.50
N THR A 30 3.82 11.11 6.43
CA THR A 30 3.83 11.99 7.61
C THR A 30 5.11 11.85 8.45
N PRO A 31 5.48 10.67 8.97
CA PRO A 31 6.73 10.51 9.73
C PRO A 31 7.98 10.73 8.86
N LEU A 32 7.92 10.45 7.55
CA LEU A 32 9.03 10.67 6.64
C LEU A 32 9.33 12.16 6.45
N ILE A 33 8.30 13.00 6.28
CA ILE A 33 8.43 14.46 6.16
C ILE A 33 8.96 15.05 7.47
N ILE A 34 8.41 14.62 8.62
CA ILE A 34 8.85 15.09 9.94
C ILE A 34 10.31 14.71 10.19
N SER A 35 10.68 13.45 9.97
CA SER A 35 12.06 12.98 10.18
C SER A 35 13.04 13.63 9.20
N PHE A 36 12.65 13.87 7.95
CA PHE A 36 13.47 14.58 6.97
C PHE A 36 13.72 16.04 7.39
N ASN A 37 12.69 16.73 7.90
CA ASN A 37 12.84 18.09 8.42
C ASN A 37 13.80 18.15 9.62
N VAL A 38 13.67 17.21 10.56
CA VAL A 38 14.59 17.10 11.70
C VAL A 38 16.03 16.80 11.24
N LEU A 39 16.18 15.95 10.23
CA LEU A 39 17.48 15.62 9.64
C LEU A 39 18.13 16.85 9.01
N ILE A 40 17.42 17.58 8.14
CA ILE A 40 17.91 18.83 7.55
C ILE A 40 18.32 19.82 8.64
N HIS A 41 17.45 20.03 9.64
CA HIS A 41 17.73 20.96 10.73
C HIS A 41 18.96 20.54 11.54
N SER A 42 19.22 19.22 11.68
CA SER A 42 20.42 18.69 12.33
C SER A 42 21.71 18.86 11.52
N PHE A 43 21.63 19.09 10.21
CA PHE A 43 22.76 19.46 9.36
C PHE A 43 23.01 20.97 9.30
N ILE A 44 21.95 21.78 9.38
CA ILE A 44 22.04 23.24 9.31
C ILE A 44 22.49 23.84 10.64
N LYS A 45 21.99 23.33 11.78
CA LYS A 45 22.43 23.77 13.11
C LYS A 45 23.49 22.83 13.65
N PRO A 46 24.50 23.34 14.39
CA PRO A 46 25.49 22.51 15.05
C PRO A 46 24.84 21.73 16.21
N LEU A 47 24.18 20.62 15.89
CA LEU A 47 23.75 19.63 16.87
C LEU A 47 24.87 18.63 17.14
N ASP A 48 24.84 18.01 18.32
CA ASP A 48 25.78 16.95 18.68
C ASP A 48 25.79 15.82 17.63
N PRO A 49 26.95 15.22 17.36
CA PRO A 49 27.09 14.14 16.37
C PRO A 49 26.17 12.95 16.70
N ILE A 50 25.96 12.64 17.98
CA ILE A 50 25.07 11.55 18.44
C ILE A 50 23.62 11.82 17.99
N SER A 51 23.15 13.06 18.14
CA SER A 51 21.80 13.46 17.73
C SER A 51 21.61 13.40 16.21
N ARG A 52 22.65 13.74 15.44
CA ARG A 52 22.66 13.61 13.96
C ARG A 52 22.59 12.15 13.50
N TRP A 53 23.36 11.26 14.12
CA TRP A 53 23.30 9.83 13.78
C TRP A 53 21.95 9.21 14.16
N THR A 54 21.38 9.64 15.29
CA THR A 54 20.05 9.19 15.73
C THR A 54 18.95 9.65 14.77
N SER A 55 18.95 10.93 14.36
CA SER A 55 17.97 11.46 13.40
C SER A 55 18.08 10.79 12.02
N LEU A 56 19.31 10.53 11.55
CA LEU A 56 19.57 9.79 10.32
C LEU A 56 19.03 8.35 10.41
N GLY A 57 19.27 7.66 11.52
CA GLY A 57 18.75 6.31 11.76
C GLY A 57 17.23 6.25 11.73
N VAL A 58 16.56 7.21 12.38
CA VAL A 58 15.09 7.33 12.36
C VAL A 58 14.58 7.58 10.95
N PHE A 59 15.21 8.49 10.20
CA PHE A 59 14.85 8.76 8.81
C PHE A 59 15.02 7.51 7.93
N LEU A 60 16.16 6.82 8.02
CA LEU A 60 16.43 5.60 7.25
C LEU A 60 15.43 4.48 7.59
N PHE A 61 15.04 4.33 8.86
CA PHE A 61 14.01 3.38 9.25
C PHE A 61 12.68 3.66 8.57
N PHE A 62 12.19 4.91 8.63
CA PHE A 62 10.93 5.27 7.96
C PHE A 62 11.02 5.20 6.44
N PHE A 63 12.17 5.55 5.86
CA PHE A 63 12.40 5.49 4.42
C PHE A 63 12.44 4.06 3.89
N THR A 64 13.20 3.16 4.54
CA THR A 64 13.31 1.75 4.15
C THR A 64 11.99 1.00 4.34
N THR A 65 11.32 1.19 5.48
CA THR A 65 10.01 0.57 5.73
C THR A 65 8.93 1.13 4.80
N GLY A 66 8.93 2.45 4.55
CA GLY A 66 8.01 3.12 3.63
C GLY A 66 8.19 2.68 2.19
N THR A 67 9.43 2.55 1.71
CA THR A 67 9.73 2.04 0.37
C THR A 67 9.32 0.57 0.22
N PHE A 68 9.57 -0.27 1.24
CA PHE A 68 9.16 -1.67 1.20
C PHE A 68 7.63 -1.84 1.17
N ILE A 69 6.91 -1.05 1.98
CA ILE A 69 5.44 -1.06 1.99
C ILE A 69 4.91 -0.57 0.64
N THR A 70 5.40 0.56 0.14
CA THR A 70 4.99 1.13 -1.16
C THR A 70 5.26 0.16 -2.31
N ALA A 71 6.44 -0.47 -2.34
CA ALA A 71 6.78 -1.47 -3.35
C ALA A 71 5.87 -2.70 -3.26
N SER A 72 5.58 -3.19 -2.05
CA SER A 72 4.66 -4.30 -1.82
C SER A 72 3.24 -3.95 -2.27
N LEU A 73 2.78 -2.72 -1.99
CA LEU A 73 1.47 -2.21 -2.38
C LEU A 73 1.36 -2.01 -3.89
N PHE A 74 2.40 -1.48 -4.53
CA PHE A 74 2.49 -1.30 -5.97
C PHE A 74 2.45 -2.65 -6.70
N LEU A 75 3.22 -3.63 -6.21
CA LEU A 75 3.17 -5.00 -6.72
C LEU A 75 1.80 -5.64 -6.49
N ALA A 76 1.19 -5.44 -5.32
CA ALA A 76 -0.15 -5.93 -5.03
C ALA A 76 -1.21 -5.28 -5.93
N HIS A 77 -1.08 -3.99 -6.26
CA HIS A 77 -1.99 -3.30 -7.17
C HIS A 77 -1.80 -3.79 -8.61
N GLN A 78 -0.57 -3.77 -9.15
CA GLN A 78 -0.30 -4.21 -10.53
C GLN A 78 -0.61 -5.69 -10.76
N ARG A 79 -0.25 -6.58 -9.82
CA ARG A 79 -0.42 -8.04 -9.98
C ARG A 79 -1.74 -8.56 -9.40
N GLY A 80 -2.29 -7.89 -8.38
CA GLY A 80 -3.55 -8.27 -7.74
C GLY A 80 -4.77 -8.03 -8.63
N LEU A 81 -4.81 -6.89 -9.34
CA LEU A 81 -5.86 -6.61 -10.32
C LEU A 81 -5.76 -7.50 -11.57
N LYS A 82 -4.55 -7.83 -12.03
CA LYS A 82 -4.36 -8.64 -13.26
C LYS A 82 -4.61 -10.15 -13.09
N ARG A 83 -4.52 -10.70 -11.86
CA ARG A 83 -4.45 -12.17 -11.70
C ARG A 83 -5.20 -12.75 -10.49
N GLN A 84 -5.91 -11.94 -9.71
CA GLN A 84 -6.61 -12.37 -8.48
C GLN A 84 -5.72 -13.23 -7.55
N LEU A 85 -4.42 -12.89 -7.49
CA LEU A 85 -3.39 -13.77 -6.91
C LEU A 85 -3.06 -13.35 -5.48
N MET A 86 -3.76 -14.04 -4.57
CA MET A 86 -3.70 -13.94 -3.10
C MET A 86 -2.28 -14.03 -2.49
N CYS A 87 -1.33 -14.72 -3.13
CA CYS A 87 0.02 -14.86 -2.58
C CYS A 87 0.78 -13.53 -2.44
N TYR A 88 0.43 -12.50 -3.20
CA TYR A 88 1.13 -11.20 -3.14
C TYR A 88 0.68 -10.31 -1.98
N LEU A 89 -0.42 -10.64 -1.30
CA LEU A 89 -0.87 -9.90 -0.12
C LEU A 89 -0.06 -10.28 1.13
N TRP A 90 0.51 -11.49 1.17
CA TRP A 90 1.25 -12.00 2.32
C TRP A 90 2.48 -11.16 2.71
N PRO A 91 3.39 -10.79 1.79
CA PRO A 91 4.53 -9.94 2.15
C PRO A 91 4.10 -8.57 2.68
N TYR A 92 3.05 -7.96 2.11
CA TYR A 92 2.46 -6.72 2.63
C TYR A 92 1.97 -6.89 4.07
N MET A 93 1.21 -7.96 4.34
CA MET A 93 0.67 -8.25 5.68
C MET A 93 1.78 -8.49 6.70
N CYS A 94 2.83 -9.25 6.36
CA CYS A 94 3.95 -9.50 7.26
C CYS A 94 4.67 -8.21 7.66
N VAL A 95 5.01 -7.36 6.68
CA VAL A 95 5.71 -6.09 6.93
C VAL A 95 4.85 -5.15 7.76
N LYS A 96 3.55 -5.11 7.46
CA LYS A 96 2.60 -4.28 8.18
C LYS A 96 2.44 -4.71 9.64
N ILE A 97 2.31 -6.01 9.89
CA ILE A 97 2.24 -6.56 11.25
C ILE A 97 3.54 -6.26 12.00
N ALA A 98 4.70 -6.44 11.38
CA ALA A 98 5.98 -6.10 12.00
C ALA A 98 6.05 -4.62 12.39
N ARG A 99 5.64 -3.71 11.49
CA ARG A 99 5.55 -2.27 11.77
C ARG A 99 4.60 -1.97 12.93
N MET A 100 3.42 -2.60 12.95
CA MET A 100 2.46 -2.43 14.05
C MET A 100 3.04 -2.87 15.40
N VAL A 101 3.76 -4.00 15.45
CA VAL A 101 4.39 -4.49 16.69
C VAL A 101 5.44 -3.50 17.18
N ILE A 102 6.26 -2.96 16.28
CA ILE A 102 7.28 -1.96 16.64
C ILE A 102 6.63 -0.70 17.19
N ILE A 103 5.64 -0.13 16.49
CA ILE A 103 4.96 1.10 16.93
C ILE A 103 4.28 0.90 18.29
N LEU A 104 3.54 -0.21 18.45
CA LEU A 104 2.88 -0.51 19.72
C LEU A 104 3.89 -0.66 20.85
N SER A 105 4.99 -1.38 20.61
CA SER A 105 6.06 -1.57 21.62
C SER A 105 6.66 -0.23 22.04
N VAL A 106 7.00 0.64 21.08
CA VAL A 106 7.54 1.98 21.37
C VAL A 106 6.53 2.84 22.13
N SER A 107 5.26 2.85 21.71
CA SER A 107 4.20 3.58 22.40
C SER A 107 4.00 3.11 23.84
N LEU A 108 4.02 1.80 24.09
CA LEU A 108 3.87 1.24 25.43
C LEU A 108 5.07 1.57 26.33
N VAL A 109 6.29 1.52 25.80
CA VAL A 109 7.50 1.91 26.54
C VAL A 109 7.44 3.39 26.94
N ILE A 110 7.01 4.27 26.05
CA ILE A 110 6.84 5.71 26.34
C ILE A 110 5.75 5.93 27.41
N LEU A 111 4.65 5.17 27.36
CA LEU A 111 3.57 5.26 28.37
C LEU A 111 4.00 4.77 29.76
N ALA A 112 4.82 3.71 29.81
CA ALA A 112 5.26 3.08 31.05
C ALA A 112 6.29 3.93 31.82
N LEU A 113 7.13 4.68 31.10
CA LEU A 113 8.18 5.51 31.71
C LEU A 113 7.64 6.91 32.03
N SER A 114 7.57 7.25 33.32
CA SER A 114 7.02 8.53 33.81
C SER A 114 7.75 9.76 33.26
N GLU A 115 9.07 9.66 33.09
CA GLU A 115 9.94 10.72 32.54
C GLU A 115 9.63 10.99 31.06
N LEU A 116 9.47 9.93 30.25
CA LEU A 116 9.14 10.06 28.83
C LEU A 116 7.69 10.47 28.60
N ARG A 117 6.77 10.07 29.49
CA ARG A 117 5.36 10.39 29.38
C ARG A 117 5.10 11.89 29.33
N LYS A 118 5.80 12.71 30.11
CA LYS A 118 5.56 14.17 30.13
C LYS A 118 5.92 14.85 28.82
N THR A 119 6.98 14.38 28.17
CA THR A 119 7.52 15.02 26.95
C THR A 119 6.97 14.40 25.68
N TYR A 120 6.71 13.09 25.66
CA TYR A 120 6.42 12.32 24.45
C TYR A 120 5.03 11.66 24.43
N LEU A 121 4.11 12.06 25.32
CA LEU A 121 2.73 11.54 25.32
C LEU A 121 2.06 11.66 23.94
N HIS A 122 2.24 12.79 23.27
CA HIS A 122 1.67 13.04 21.94
C HIS A 122 2.16 12.03 20.89
N ILE A 123 3.45 11.65 20.94
CA ILE A 123 4.04 10.63 20.06
C ILE A 123 3.43 9.26 20.38
N ALA A 124 3.30 8.93 21.67
CA ALA A 124 2.75 7.64 22.06
C ALA A 124 1.27 7.50 21.69
N VAL A 125 0.47 8.57 21.85
CA VAL A 125 -0.93 8.65 21.40
C VAL A 125 -1.01 8.52 19.88
N TYR A 126 -0.16 9.20 19.13
CA TYR A 126 -0.08 9.07 17.67
C TYR A 126 0.21 7.62 17.27
N GLY A 127 1.18 6.96 17.91
CA GLY A 127 1.48 5.55 17.65
C GLY A 127 0.32 4.60 17.99
N LEU A 128 -0.46 4.87 19.04
CA LEU A 128 -1.67 4.09 19.36
C LEU A 128 -2.76 4.28 18.30
N ILE A 129 -2.95 5.50 17.80
CA ILE A 129 -3.89 5.78 16.71
C ILE A 129 -3.44 5.09 15.43
N GLU A 130 -2.15 5.15 15.08
CA GLU A 130 -1.57 4.46 13.93
C GLU A 130 -1.75 2.94 14.05
N PHE A 131 -1.58 2.38 15.25
CA PHE A 131 -1.84 0.98 15.53
C PHE A 131 -3.31 0.62 15.28
N LEU A 132 -4.27 1.33 15.88
CA LEU A 132 -5.70 1.10 15.68
C LEU A 132 -6.09 1.20 14.20
N SER A 133 -5.59 2.23 13.53
CA SER A 133 -5.77 2.46 12.09
C SER A 133 -5.26 1.28 11.26
N SER A 134 -4.11 0.72 11.65
CA SER A 134 -3.50 -0.44 11.00
C SER A 134 -4.26 -1.75 11.26
N VAL A 135 -4.83 -1.94 12.47
CA VAL A 135 -5.73 -3.09 12.79
C VAL A 135 -6.93 -3.07 11.85
N VAL A 136 -7.58 -1.92 11.69
CA VAL A 136 -8.77 -1.79 10.83
C VAL A 136 -8.41 -2.12 9.38
N ALA A 137 -7.30 -1.62 8.89
CA ALA A 137 -6.84 -1.91 7.54
C ALA A 137 -6.52 -3.42 7.35
N VAL A 138 -5.91 -4.07 8.33
CA VAL A 138 -5.66 -5.52 8.33
C VAL A 138 -6.98 -6.31 8.28
N GLU A 139 -7.97 -5.93 9.09
CA GLU A 139 -9.30 -6.57 9.12
C GLU A 139 -10.02 -6.41 7.77
N ILE A 140 -9.95 -5.23 7.17
CA ILE A 140 -10.51 -4.95 5.83
C ILE A 140 -9.85 -5.85 4.78
N VAL A 141 -8.52 -5.92 4.77
CA VAL A 141 -7.75 -6.74 3.84
C VAL A 141 -8.09 -8.22 4.03
N PHE A 142 -8.24 -8.67 5.28
CA PHE A 142 -8.62 -10.04 5.61
C PHE A 142 -10.07 -10.38 5.21
N ARG A 143 -11.02 -9.45 5.38
CA ARG A 143 -12.41 -9.62 4.89
C ARG A 143 -12.44 -9.70 3.37
N SER A 144 -11.73 -8.80 2.68
CA SER A 144 -11.59 -8.81 1.23
C SER A 144 -10.99 -10.11 0.73
N TRP A 145 -9.96 -10.63 1.41
CA TRP A 145 -9.40 -11.96 1.15
C TRP A 145 -10.45 -13.05 1.26
N ARG A 146 -11.22 -13.09 2.37
CA ARG A 146 -12.26 -14.10 2.60
C ARG A 146 -13.32 -14.09 1.50
N ILE A 147 -13.77 -12.91 1.07
CA ILE A 147 -14.76 -12.75 0.00
C ILE A 147 -14.20 -13.28 -1.33
N LEU A 148 -13.00 -12.84 -1.72
CA LEU A 148 -12.40 -13.22 -2.98
C LEU A 148 -12.03 -14.72 -3.02
N ARG A 149 -11.65 -15.32 -1.86
CA ARG A 149 -11.48 -16.78 -1.73
C ARG A 149 -12.80 -17.55 -1.97
N ARG A 150 -13.93 -17.03 -1.49
CA ARG A 150 -15.26 -17.62 -1.75
C ARG A 150 -15.65 -17.53 -3.22
N ILE A 151 -15.42 -16.38 -3.87
CA ILE A 151 -15.67 -16.20 -5.31
C ILE A 151 -14.82 -17.18 -6.12
N ARG A 152 -13.53 -17.31 -5.81
CA ARG A 152 -12.62 -18.24 -6.48
C ARG A 152 -13.02 -19.71 -6.32
N LYS A 153 -13.47 -20.11 -5.12
CA LYS A 153 -13.99 -21.46 -4.85
C LYS A 153 -15.27 -21.74 -5.65
N ARG A 154 -16.15 -20.75 -5.82
CA ARG A 154 -17.35 -20.84 -6.66
C ARG A 154 -17.01 -20.95 -8.14
N ARG A 155 -16.06 -20.17 -8.65
CA ARG A 155 -15.60 -20.25 -10.05
C ARG A 155 -14.92 -21.58 -10.37
N ARG A 156 -14.04 -22.07 -9.49
CA ARG A 156 -13.44 -23.41 -9.63
C ARG A 156 -14.48 -24.52 -9.69
N ARG A 157 -15.55 -24.44 -8.89
CA ARG A 157 -16.66 -25.40 -8.94
C ARG A 157 -17.49 -25.31 -10.23
N ARG A 158 -17.45 -24.19 -10.94
CA ARG A 158 -18.14 -23.99 -12.23
C ARG A 158 -17.28 -24.37 -13.44
N GLY A 159 -16.03 -24.80 -13.25
CA GLY A 159 -15.11 -25.06 -14.36
C GLY A 159 -14.74 -23.81 -15.17
N GLU A 160 -15.09 -22.61 -14.69
CA GLU A 160 -14.72 -21.36 -15.35
C GLU A 160 -13.21 -21.14 -15.16
N GLU A 161 -12.44 -21.27 -16.25
CA GLU A 161 -11.07 -20.80 -16.29
C GLU A 161 -11.02 -19.30 -15.97
N PRO A 162 -9.94 -18.83 -15.30
CA PRO A 162 -9.77 -17.41 -15.06
C PRO A 162 -9.79 -16.67 -16.40
N PRO A 163 -10.62 -15.62 -16.56
CA PRO A 163 -10.65 -14.88 -17.82
C PRO A 163 -9.23 -14.38 -18.11
N PRO A 164 -8.75 -14.47 -19.37
CA PRO A 164 -7.50 -13.83 -19.76
C PRO A 164 -7.62 -12.35 -19.39
N ALA A 165 -6.52 -11.78 -18.90
CA ALA A 165 -6.47 -10.44 -18.33
C ALA A 165 -6.95 -9.39 -19.36
N GLU A 166 -8.25 -9.14 -19.44
CA GLU A 166 -8.79 -8.03 -20.20
C GLU A 166 -8.38 -6.75 -19.48
N LEU A 167 -7.48 -6.01 -20.13
CA LEU A 167 -7.17 -4.62 -19.85
C LEU A 167 -8.50 -3.85 -19.73
N PRO A 168 -8.67 -2.97 -18.72
CA PRO A 168 -9.91 -2.19 -18.57
C PRO A 168 -10.30 -1.55 -19.91
N ARG A 169 -11.54 -1.82 -20.36
CA ARG A 169 -12.10 -1.33 -21.63
C ARG A 169 -12.09 0.20 -21.76
N ALA A 170 -11.79 0.92 -20.69
CA ALA A 170 -11.60 2.37 -20.68
C ALA A 170 -10.45 2.88 -21.57
N LEU A 171 -9.53 2.00 -22.03
CA LEU A 171 -8.45 2.36 -22.96
C LEU A 171 -8.69 1.92 -24.42
N LYS A 172 -9.81 1.26 -24.74
CA LYS A 172 -10.15 0.82 -26.11
C LYS A 172 -10.74 1.94 -26.99
N GLY A 173 -10.91 3.13 -26.44
CA GLY A 173 -11.42 4.31 -27.15
C GLY A 173 -10.34 5.21 -27.75
N ALA A 174 -9.06 4.82 -27.70
CA ALA A 174 -8.01 5.53 -28.43
C ALA A 174 -8.00 5.03 -29.88
N PRO A 175 -8.23 5.90 -30.89
CA PRO A 175 -8.16 5.49 -32.29
C PRO A 175 -6.75 5.01 -32.60
N SER A 176 -6.62 3.74 -32.96
CA SER A 176 -5.38 3.18 -33.48
C SER A 176 -5.12 3.80 -34.85
N ILE A 177 -4.18 4.73 -34.92
CA ILE A 177 -3.60 5.20 -36.19
C ILE A 177 -2.87 3.99 -36.79
N SER A 178 -3.51 3.33 -37.74
CA SER A 178 -2.94 2.25 -38.54
C SER A 178 -1.88 2.82 -39.48
N HIS A 179 -0.62 2.68 -39.09
CA HIS A 179 0.52 2.84 -39.98
C HIS A 179 0.63 1.61 -40.91
N THR A 180 -0.19 1.56 -41.95
CA THR A 180 -0.01 0.62 -43.07
C THR A 180 -0.81 1.11 -44.26
N GLU A 181 -0.30 2.12 -44.96
CA GLU A 181 -0.62 2.37 -46.37
C GLU A 181 0.37 3.41 -46.88
N SER A 182 1.43 2.97 -47.56
CA SER A 182 2.20 3.71 -48.58
C SER A 182 3.51 2.98 -48.86
N THR A 183 3.45 1.76 -49.40
CA THR A 183 4.64 1.13 -49.99
C THR A 183 4.29 0.18 -51.12
N THR A 184 3.37 0.57 -52.00
CA THR A 184 3.12 -0.12 -53.28
C THR A 184 2.55 0.85 -54.29
N LEU A 185 3.34 1.84 -54.72
CA LEU A 185 2.96 2.70 -55.85
C LEU A 185 4.19 3.17 -56.65
N PHE A 186 5.22 2.34 -56.77
CA PHE A 186 6.28 2.49 -57.79
C PHE A 186 6.89 1.13 -58.09
N ALA A 187 6.19 0.33 -58.89
CA ALA A 187 6.77 -0.78 -59.63
C ALA A 187 5.79 -1.25 -60.71
N ARG A 188 5.87 -0.66 -61.91
CA ARG A 188 5.96 -1.40 -63.19
C ARG A 188 6.15 -0.42 -64.37
N PRO A 189 6.76 -0.93 -65.46
CA PRO A 189 7.70 -0.21 -66.33
C PRO A 189 7.07 0.75 -67.32
#